data_AF-A0A7V7DFK1-F1
#
_entry.id   AF-A0A7V7DFK1-F1
#
_cell.length_a   1.000
_cell.length_b   1.000
_cell.length_c   1.000
_cell.angle_alpha   90.00
_cell.angle_beta   90.00
_cell.angle_gamma   90.00
#
_symmetry.space_group_name_H-M   'P 1'
#
loop_
_entity.id
_entity.type
_entity.pdbx_description
1 polymer ?
#
loop_
_entity_poly.entity_id
_entity_poly.type
_entity_poly.pdbx_seq_one_letter_code
_entity_poly.pdbx_strand_id
1 'polypeptide(L)'
;MVNAERGTGDDGDRPTGPVGLDIGTSHIVAAQNKRNYVHSVQDLNAFFTVPNEKFAKDILSQKKIKFYENAHEYYIIGSSAQSFANMFNMNTRRPMKDGFLSQKEHVGLSVIEAIVGSLVQKPKNFGEVLCFSVPGEPFGGSGSIVYHESVIKGFLEGSGYTPIPINEGMATVLSELSDDDYTGIGISMGGGMCNVCLSYLSFPVVTFSIQMAGDYIDAMVGKTVGEPAARIKAIKEEELDLSHGPKDRVSTALHIFYDEIILKLLDSLRRVIISTDKIPKISTPIPIVLSGGTAMPTGCKDKFEAMLKTIDMPVEISEVRLAEDPLNTTAKGALIMAMTEAG
;
A
#
# COMPACT_ATOMS: atom_id res chain seq x y z
N MET A 1 9.34 0.30 56.89
CA MET A 1 10.31 -0.52 56.12
C MET A 1 9.52 -1.66 55.51
N VAL A 2 9.38 -1.84 54.20
CA VAL A 2 10.09 -1.29 53.04
C VAL A 2 9.08 -1.09 51.91
N ASN A 3 9.19 0.05 51.22
CA ASN A 3 8.45 0.40 50.02
C ASN A 3 8.77 -0.60 48.90
N ALA A 4 7.75 -1.16 48.26
CA ALA A 4 7.89 -1.71 46.91
C ALA A 4 7.72 -0.55 45.93
N GLU A 5 8.85 -0.08 45.42
CA GLU A 5 8.94 0.95 44.40
C GLU A 5 8.27 0.49 43.10
N ARG A 6 7.63 1.48 42.45
CA ARG A 6 7.05 1.37 41.12
C ARG A 6 8.14 0.96 40.13
N GLY A 7 7.99 -0.22 39.54
CA GLY A 7 8.67 -0.56 38.30
C GLY A 7 8.17 0.38 37.20
N THR A 8 9.05 1.26 36.75
CA THR A 8 8.88 2.08 35.55
C THR A 8 8.63 1.18 34.36
N GLY A 9 7.61 1.52 33.56
CA GLY A 9 7.31 0.84 32.31
C GLY A 9 8.53 0.80 31.40
N ASP A 10 8.69 -0.33 30.74
CA ASP A 10 9.74 -0.64 29.77
C ASP A 10 9.83 0.42 28.67
N ASP A 11 10.81 1.32 28.80
CA ASP A 11 11.18 2.34 27.82
C ASP A 11 12.32 1.86 26.89
N GLY A 12 12.72 0.58 27.00
CA GLY A 12 13.94 0.03 26.38
C GLY A 12 13.76 -0.64 25.01
N ASP A 13 12.55 -0.65 24.44
CA ASP A 13 12.23 -1.48 23.26
C ASP A 13 11.44 -0.75 22.15
N ARG A 14 11.52 0.58 22.12
CA ARG A 14 10.87 1.40 21.08
C ARG A 14 11.68 1.37 19.78
N PRO A 15 11.05 1.16 18.61
CA PRO A 15 11.70 1.42 17.33
C PRO A 15 12.16 2.88 17.25
N THR A 16 13.36 3.12 16.74
CA THR A 16 13.96 4.46 16.66
C THR A 16 14.72 4.62 15.35
N GLY A 17 14.79 5.84 14.85
CA GLY A 17 15.52 6.17 13.64
C GLY A 17 14.62 6.17 12.41
N PRO A 18 15.21 6.00 11.21
CA PRO A 18 14.50 6.18 9.95
C PRO A 18 13.23 5.36 9.86
N VAL A 19 12.23 5.93 9.18
CA VAL A 19 10.91 5.32 9.00
C VAL A 19 10.65 5.11 7.51
N GLY A 20 10.19 3.92 7.14
CA GLY A 20 9.53 3.66 5.87
C GLY A 20 8.02 3.70 6.05
N LEU A 21 7.30 4.44 5.20
CA LEU A 21 5.85 4.62 5.31
C LEU A 21 5.20 4.32 3.96
N ASP A 22 4.24 3.39 3.95
CA ASP A 22 3.37 3.15 2.80
C ASP A 22 1.96 3.69 3.10
N ILE A 23 1.50 4.66 2.31
CA ILE A 23 0.18 5.28 2.45
C ILE A 23 -0.72 4.71 1.34
N GLY A 24 -1.06 3.44 1.47
CA GLY A 24 -1.85 2.72 0.49
C GLY A 24 -3.35 3.02 0.56
N THR A 25 -4.07 2.72 -0.52
CA THR A 25 -5.54 2.91 -0.59
C THR A 25 -6.30 2.12 0.47
N SER A 26 -5.83 0.92 0.81
CA SER A 26 -6.52 0.00 1.73
C SER A 26 -5.91 -0.05 3.13
N HIS A 27 -4.58 0.10 3.23
CA HIS A 27 -3.82 0.02 4.47
C HIS A 27 -2.76 1.11 4.49
N ILE A 28 -2.44 1.58 5.70
CA ILE A 28 -1.23 2.36 5.95
C ILE A 28 -0.27 1.47 6.72
N VAL A 29 0.97 1.36 6.25
CA VAL A 29 1.99 0.49 6.82
C VAL A 29 3.22 1.31 7.15
N ALA A 30 3.74 1.17 8.36
CA ALA A 30 5.00 1.77 8.77
C ALA A 30 6.02 0.67 9.08
N ALA A 31 7.25 0.83 8.62
CA ALA A 31 8.38 -0.03 8.89
C ALA A 31 9.49 0.77 9.57
N GLN A 32 10.07 0.20 10.63
CA GLN A 32 11.23 0.76 11.33
C GLN A 32 12.17 -0.37 11.75
N ASN A 33 13.46 -0.06 11.84
CA ASN A 33 14.40 -1.02 12.42
C ASN A 33 14.19 -1.16 13.92
N LYS A 34 14.20 -2.42 14.37
CA LYS A 34 14.22 -2.78 15.77
C LYS A 34 15.36 -3.76 16.02
N ARG A 35 16.50 -3.22 16.46
CA ARG A 35 17.75 -3.96 16.69
C ARG A 35 18.19 -4.72 15.43
N ASN A 36 17.81 -5.98 15.30
CA ASN A 36 18.30 -6.91 14.26
C ASN A 36 17.22 -7.32 13.25
N TYR A 37 16.02 -6.75 13.32
CA TYR A 37 14.94 -7.06 12.38
C TYR A 37 14.12 -5.81 12.04
N VAL A 38 13.41 -5.87 10.91
CA VAL A 38 12.46 -4.84 10.50
C VAL A 38 11.14 -5.07 11.23
N HIS A 39 10.72 -4.09 12.03
CA HIS A 39 9.41 -4.08 12.66
C HIS A 39 8.42 -3.30 11.81
N SER A 40 7.39 -3.99 11.33
CA SER A 40 6.28 -3.38 10.60
C SER A 40 5.01 -3.34 11.45
N VAL A 41 4.30 -2.21 11.39
CA VAL A 41 2.97 -2.02 11.96
C VAL A 41 2.04 -1.48 10.88
N GLN A 42 0.77 -1.89 10.92
CA GLN A 42 -0.20 -1.46 9.92
C GLN A 42 -1.58 -1.25 10.53
N ASP A 43 -2.40 -0.44 9.86
CA ASP A 43 -3.83 -0.29 10.15
C ASP A 43 -4.62 -0.09 8.84
N LEU A 44 -5.93 -0.31 8.89
CA LEU A 44 -6.78 -0.04 7.72
C LEU A 44 -6.80 1.45 7.40
N ASN A 45 -6.73 1.79 6.12
CA ASN A 45 -6.94 3.15 5.65
C ASN A 45 -8.46 3.43 5.52
N ALA A 46 -9.15 3.43 6.66
CA ALA A 46 -10.59 3.49 6.74
C ALA A 46 -11.07 4.24 7.99
N PHE A 47 -12.29 4.75 7.91
CA PHE A 47 -12.95 5.39 9.04
C PHE A 47 -14.47 5.18 9.05
N PHE A 48 -15.05 5.39 10.24
CA PHE A 48 -16.48 5.34 10.52
C PHE A 48 -16.87 6.53 11.40
N THR A 49 -17.97 7.20 11.07
CA THR A 49 -18.39 8.43 11.75
C THR A 49 -19.46 8.13 12.79
N VAL A 50 -19.30 8.67 14.00
CA VAL A 50 -20.34 8.66 15.03
C VAL A 50 -20.62 10.10 15.52
N PRO A 51 -21.87 10.44 15.87
CA PRO A 51 -22.22 11.77 16.38
C PRO A 51 -21.43 12.16 17.63
N ASN A 52 -21.08 13.44 17.77
CA ASN A 52 -20.36 13.95 18.94
C ASN A 52 -21.29 14.13 20.15
N GLU A 53 -21.61 13.02 20.81
CA GLU A 53 -22.24 13.00 22.13
C GLU A 53 -21.20 12.74 23.21
N LYS A 54 -21.28 13.43 24.36
CA LYS A 54 -20.31 13.28 25.47
C LYS A 54 -20.12 11.82 25.90
N PHE A 55 -21.20 11.04 25.91
CA PHE A 55 -21.17 9.62 26.25
C PHE A 55 -20.38 8.76 25.24
N ALA A 56 -20.39 9.13 23.95
CA ALA A 56 -19.63 8.42 22.93
C ALA A 56 -18.12 8.53 23.18
N LYS A 57 -17.62 9.73 23.53
CA LYS A 57 -16.19 9.95 23.84
C LYS A 57 -15.68 9.08 24.97
N ASP A 58 -16.45 9.02 26.06
CA ASP A 58 -16.09 8.25 27.24
C ASP A 58 -16.01 6.76 26.91
N ILE A 59 -16.97 6.23 26.14
CA ILE A 59 -16.94 4.83 25.69
C ILE A 59 -15.73 4.56 24.79
N LEU A 60 -15.51 5.39 23.76
CA LEU A 60 -14.40 5.21 22.83
C LEU A 60 -13.06 5.20 23.57
N SER A 61 -12.88 6.14 24.51
CA SER A 61 -11.67 6.26 25.33
C SER A 61 -11.50 5.07 26.29
N GLN A 62 -12.56 4.67 27.00
CA GLN A 62 -12.53 3.52 27.92
C GLN A 62 -12.21 2.21 27.19
N LYS A 63 -12.74 2.03 25.98
CA LYS A 63 -12.50 0.86 25.13
C LYS A 63 -11.20 0.95 24.34
N LYS A 64 -10.43 2.04 24.48
CA LYS A 64 -9.18 2.30 23.74
C LYS A 64 -9.37 2.22 22.22
N ILE A 65 -10.55 2.63 21.75
CA ILE A 65 -10.85 2.71 20.32
C ILE A 65 -10.14 3.94 19.78
N LYS A 66 -9.39 3.80 18.68
CA LYS A 66 -8.70 4.91 18.03
C LYS A 66 -9.74 5.78 17.30
N PHE A 67 -9.71 7.09 17.54
CA PHE A 67 -10.57 8.04 16.86
C PHE A 67 -9.90 9.40 16.66
N TYR A 68 -10.39 10.13 15.67
CA TYR A 68 -10.12 11.54 15.43
C TYR A 68 -11.39 12.34 15.81
N GLU A 69 -11.24 13.47 16.50
CA GLU A 69 -12.35 14.35 16.91
C GLU A 69 -12.35 15.62 16.06
N ASN A 70 -13.49 15.94 15.45
CA ASN A 70 -13.78 17.25 14.88
C ASN A 70 -15.00 17.83 15.62
N ALA A 71 -15.19 19.15 15.59
CA ALA A 71 -16.14 19.90 16.44
C ALA A 71 -17.57 19.33 16.55
N HIS A 72 -18.02 18.50 15.60
CA HIS A 72 -19.36 17.90 15.58
C HIS A 72 -19.40 16.37 15.51
N GLU A 73 -18.26 15.68 15.30
CA GLU A 73 -18.24 14.23 15.03
C GLU A 73 -16.98 13.54 15.58
N TYR A 74 -17.10 12.27 15.95
CA TYR A 74 -15.96 11.39 16.16
C TYR A 74 -15.79 10.48 14.93
N TYR A 75 -14.57 10.42 14.41
CA TYR A 75 -14.18 9.54 13.31
C TYR A 75 -13.36 8.39 13.89
N ILE A 76 -14.00 7.24 14.05
CA ILE A 76 -13.31 6.01 14.41
C ILE A 76 -12.45 5.61 13.23
N ILE A 77 -11.17 5.32 13.46
CA ILE A 77 -10.19 5.08 12.40
C ILE A 77 -9.65 3.65 12.44
N GLY A 78 -9.06 3.21 11.34
CA GLY A 78 -8.36 1.92 11.28
C GLY A 78 -9.30 0.72 11.30
N SER A 79 -8.76 -0.41 11.75
CA SER A 79 -9.45 -1.67 11.99
C SER A 79 -10.71 -1.53 12.84
N SER A 80 -10.72 -0.60 13.80
CA SER A 80 -11.90 -0.31 14.62
C SER A 80 -13.07 0.20 13.78
N ALA A 81 -12.81 0.95 12.69
CA ALA A 81 -13.86 1.41 11.79
C ALA A 81 -14.61 0.24 11.13
N GLN A 82 -13.91 -0.83 10.77
CA GLN A 82 -14.53 -2.02 10.18
C GLN A 82 -15.45 -2.74 11.16
N SER A 83 -15.03 -2.89 12.42
CA SER A 83 -15.86 -3.48 13.47
C SER A 83 -17.15 -2.70 13.69
N PHE A 84 -17.07 -1.37 13.67
CA PHE A 84 -18.25 -0.49 13.80
C PHE A 84 -19.15 -0.58 12.56
N ALA A 85 -18.58 -0.54 11.36
CA ALA A 85 -19.33 -0.69 10.12
C ALA A 85 -20.14 -2.00 10.11
N ASN A 86 -19.52 -3.12 10.52
CA ASN A 86 -20.19 -4.41 10.63
C ASN A 86 -21.33 -4.38 11.68
N MET A 87 -21.09 -3.78 12.85
CA MET A 87 -22.09 -3.67 13.92
C MET A 87 -23.33 -2.88 13.50
N PHE A 88 -23.16 -1.85 12.68
CA PHE A 88 -24.25 -1.01 12.17
C PHE A 88 -24.78 -1.46 10.79
N ASN A 89 -24.29 -2.58 10.24
CA ASN A 89 -24.61 -3.05 8.90
C ASN A 89 -24.42 -1.96 7.82
N MET A 90 -23.30 -1.24 7.93
CA MET A 90 -22.87 -0.17 7.05
C MET A 90 -21.52 -0.52 6.41
N ASN A 91 -21.12 0.24 5.38
CA ASN A 91 -19.78 0.13 4.82
C ASN A 91 -18.83 1.12 5.47
N THR A 92 -17.55 0.76 5.59
CA THR A 92 -16.49 1.70 5.93
C THR A 92 -16.30 2.74 4.83
N ARG A 93 -15.86 3.94 5.22
CA ARG A 93 -15.39 4.98 4.30
C ARG A 93 -13.87 4.94 4.25
N ARG A 94 -13.27 5.31 3.12
CA ARG A 94 -11.82 5.37 2.94
C ARG A 94 -11.40 6.77 2.50
N PRO A 95 -10.33 7.34 3.07
CA PRO A 95 -9.86 8.66 2.70
C PRO A 95 -9.17 8.68 1.34
N MET A 96 -8.83 7.50 0.79
CA MET A 96 -8.26 7.33 -0.53
C MET A 96 -9.18 6.54 -1.46
N LYS A 97 -9.11 6.85 -2.75
CA LYS A 97 -9.80 6.15 -3.82
C LYS A 97 -8.94 6.19 -5.09
N ASP A 98 -8.90 5.07 -5.82
CA ASP A 98 -8.16 4.94 -7.08
C ASP A 98 -6.68 5.38 -6.91
N GLY A 99 -6.12 5.10 -5.72
CA GLY A 99 -4.75 5.42 -5.27
C GLY A 99 -4.43 6.89 -5.00
N PHE A 100 -5.44 7.77 -4.95
CA PHE A 100 -5.28 9.17 -4.57
C PHE A 100 -6.17 9.54 -3.38
N LEU A 101 -5.93 10.71 -2.79
CA LEU A 101 -6.85 11.31 -1.83
C LEU A 101 -8.24 11.46 -2.46
N SER A 102 -9.27 10.98 -1.75
CA SER A 102 -10.65 11.02 -2.21
C SER A 102 -11.20 12.44 -2.13
N GLN A 103 -11.58 13.01 -3.26
CA GLN A 103 -12.24 14.33 -3.31
C GLN A 103 -13.62 14.35 -2.64
N LYS A 104 -14.22 13.17 -2.43
CA LYS A 104 -15.52 13.03 -1.74
C LYS A 104 -15.38 13.06 -0.22
N GLU A 105 -14.16 12.95 0.30
CA GLU A 105 -13.89 12.82 1.72
C GLU A 105 -13.12 14.04 2.24
N HIS A 106 -13.86 15.09 2.63
CA HIS A 106 -13.27 16.35 3.11
C HIS A 106 -12.37 16.19 4.33
N VAL A 107 -12.59 15.14 5.14
CA VAL A 107 -11.78 14.80 6.32
C VAL A 107 -10.66 13.80 6.01
N GLY A 108 -10.50 13.42 4.74
CA GLY A 108 -9.65 12.30 4.34
C GLY A 108 -8.19 12.48 4.76
N LEU A 109 -7.65 13.68 4.61
CA LEU A 109 -6.30 13.99 5.07
C LEU A 109 -6.18 13.81 6.59
N SER A 110 -7.05 14.45 7.38
CA SER A 110 -7.02 14.34 8.84
C SER A 110 -7.18 12.89 9.35
N VAL A 111 -7.93 12.06 8.63
CA VAL A 111 -8.01 10.62 8.92
C VAL A 111 -6.68 9.93 8.68
N ILE A 112 -6.02 10.18 7.55
CA ILE A 112 -4.68 9.63 7.25
C ILE A 112 -3.68 10.10 8.31
N GLU A 113 -3.66 11.39 8.65
CA GLU A 113 -2.79 11.95 9.69
C GLU A 113 -2.99 11.25 11.04
N ALA A 114 -4.25 11.02 11.43
CA ALA A 114 -4.58 10.34 12.67
C ALA A 114 -4.17 8.86 12.66
N ILE A 115 -4.32 8.17 11.52
CA ILE A 115 -3.86 6.77 11.38
C ILE A 115 -2.34 6.71 11.45
N VAL A 116 -1.63 7.54 10.67
CA VAL A 116 -0.17 7.63 10.66
C VAL A 116 0.35 7.96 12.05
N GLY A 117 -0.22 8.95 12.75
CA GLY A 117 0.17 9.29 14.12
C GLY A 117 -0.11 8.18 15.15
N SER A 118 -0.94 7.19 14.81
CA SER A 118 -1.15 6.00 15.64
C SER A 118 -0.17 4.87 15.35
N LEU A 119 0.51 4.90 14.19
CA LEU A 119 1.48 3.90 13.73
C LEU A 119 2.91 4.36 13.95
N VAL A 120 3.18 5.65 13.72
CA VAL A 120 4.48 6.28 13.77
C VAL A 120 4.47 7.33 14.88
N GLN A 121 5.42 7.23 15.81
CA GLN A 121 5.57 8.22 16.86
C GLN A 121 6.19 9.50 16.31
N LYS A 122 6.17 10.59 17.09
CA LYS A 122 7.00 11.76 16.75
C LYS A 122 8.48 11.36 16.77
N PRO A 123 9.31 11.95 15.90
CA PRO A 123 10.73 11.62 15.87
C PRO A 123 11.37 12.05 17.19
N LYS A 124 12.38 11.30 17.64
CA LYS A 124 13.11 11.64 18.88
C LYS A 124 13.95 12.90 18.67
N ASN A 125 14.56 13.01 17.49
CA ASN A 125 15.29 14.17 17.03
C ASN A 125 14.54 14.84 15.87
N PHE A 126 14.37 16.15 15.93
CA PHE A 126 13.80 16.89 14.81
C PHE A 126 14.65 16.66 13.54
N GLY A 127 13.99 16.35 12.42
CA GLY A 127 14.65 16.06 11.15
C GLY A 127 15.10 14.61 10.97
N GLU A 128 14.62 13.65 11.78
CA GLU A 128 14.77 12.24 11.44
C GLU A 128 14.18 11.96 10.05
N VAL A 129 14.86 11.13 9.25
CA VAL A 129 14.44 10.83 7.87
C VAL A 129 13.23 9.90 7.91
N LEU A 130 12.21 10.22 7.12
CA LEU A 130 11.08 9.35 6.86
C LEU A 130 10.87 9.27 5.35
N CYS A 131 10.99 8.07 4.78
CA CYS A 131 10.60 7.88 3.39
C CYS A 131 9.16 7.43 3.30
N PHE A 132 8.39 8.03 2.40
CA PHE A 132 6.98 7.68 2.20
C PHE A 132 6.69 7.34 0.74
N SER A 133 5.82 6.36 0.53
CA SER A 133 5.45 5.92 -0.81
C SER A 133 4.62 6.98 -1.55
N VAL A 134 4.89 7.10 -2.85
CA VAL A 134 4.08 7.88 -3.79
C VAL A 134 3.79 7.05 -5.04
N PRO A 135 2.61 7.21 -5.66
CA PRO A 135 2.27 6.47 -6.87
C PRO A 135 3.09 6.95 -8.08
N GLY A 136 3.18 6.12 -9.11
CA GLY A 136 3.72 6.52 -10.42
C GLY A 136 2.66 7.23 -11.28
N GLU A 137 3.09 7.94 -12.33
CA GLU A 137 2.19 8.65 -13.25
C GLU A 137 1.12 7.71 -13.86
N PRO A 138 -0.17 8.07 -13.80
CA PRO A 138 -1.25 7.31 -14.42
C PRO A 138 -1.04 7.07 -15.92
N PHE A 139 -0.90 5.82 -16.34
CA PHE A 139 -0.79 5.47 -17.74
C PHE A 139 -2.13 5.67 -18.47
N GLY A 140 -2.18 6.70 -19.33
CA GLY A 140 -3.38 7.05 -20.10
C GLY A 140 -4.52 7.62 -19.25
N GLY A 141 -4.22 8.06 -18.02
CA GLY A 141 -5.18 8.60 -17.07
C GLY A 141 -4.85 10.01 -16.62
N SER A 142 -5.62 10.48 -15.64
CA SER A 142 -5.41 11.76 -14.97
C SER A 142 -5.42 11.55 -13.46
N GLY A 143 -4.42 12.07 -12.77
CA GLY A 143 -4.32 12.11 -11.31
C GLY A 143 -3.39 13.24 -10.92
N SER A 144 -3.53 13.80 -9.72
CA SER A 144 -2.63 14.85 -9.24
C SER A 144 -1.66 14.27 -8.24
N ILE A 145 -0.62 13.59 -8.74
CA ILE A 145 0.50 13.09 -7.92
C ILE A 145 1.12 14.23 -7.14
N VAL A 146 1.38 15.35 -7.82
CA VAL A 146 1.95 16.57 -7.21
C VAL A 146 1.14 17.04 -6.00
N TYR A 147 -0.20 17.08 -6.10
CA TYR A 147 -1.04 17.45 -4.97
C TYR A 147 -0.97 16.42 -3.84
N HIS A 148 -1.11 15.13 -4.18
CA HIS A 148 -1.06 14.05 -3.20
C HIS A 148 0.26 14.03 -2.42
N GLU A 149 1.38 14.07 -3.12
CA GLU A 149 2.71 14.14 -2.55
C GLU A 149 2.89 15.38 -1.68
N SER A 150 2.55 16.57 -2.19
CA SER A 150 2.77 17.83 -1.47
C SER A 150 2.02 17.90 -0.15
N VAL A 151 0.77 17.42 -0.13
CA VAL A 151 -0.07 17.43 1.07
C VAL A 151 0.48 16.48 2.13
N ILE A 152 0.80 15.25 1.75
CA ILE A 152 1.37 14.25 2.67
C ILE A 152 2.74 14.72 3.19
N LYS A 153 3.59 15.25 2.30
CA LYS A 153 4.90 15.79 2.67
C LYS A 153 4.79 16.89 3.71
N GLY A 154 3.92 17.87 3.49
CA GLY A 154 3.71 18.98 4.43
C GLY A 154 3.24 18.52 5.81
N PHE A 155 2.38 17.51 5.88
CA PHE A 155 1.97 16.89 7.15
C PHE A 155 3.15 16.23 7.90
N LEU A 156 3.98 15.48 7.18
CA LEU A 156 5.13 14.78 7.76
C LEU A 156 6.20 15.76 8.23
N GLU A 157 6.46 16.83 7.47
CA GLU A 157 7.31 17.96 7.87
C GLU A 157 6.77 18.63 9.15
N GLY A 158 5.47 18.93 9.19
CA GLY A 158 4.81 19.48 10.36
C GLY A 158 4.86 18.57 11.60
N SER A 159 5.03 17.26 11.40
CA SER A 159 5.22 16.27 12.47
C SER A 159 6.67 16.17 12.96
N GLY A 160 7.60 16.90 12.33
CA GLY A 160 9.00 17.02 12.73
C GLY A 160 9.97 16.11 11.99
N TYR A 161 9.52 15.40 10.95
CA TYR A 161 10.37 14.56 10.11
C TYR A 161 10.99 15.36 8.96
N THR A 162 12.03 14.80 8.34
CA THR A 162 12.48 15.17 7.00
C THR A 162 11.95 14.13 6.00
N PRO A 163 10.77 14.37 5.39
CA PRO A 163 10.13 13.40 4.53
C PRO A 163 10.73 13.39 3.12
N ILE A 164 10.98 12.17 2.61
CA ILE A 164 11.50 11.92 1.26
C ILE A 164 10.52 11.01 0.52
N PRO A 165 9.97 11.42 -0.64
CA PRO A 165 9.08 10.57 -1.41
C PRO A 165 9.87 9.46 -2.12
N ILE A 166 9.27 8.27 -2.23
CA ILE A 166 9.77 7.16 -3.04
C ILE A 166 8.63 6.57 -3.88
N ASN A 167 8.88 6.30 -5.16
CA ASN A 167 7.89 5.61 -6.00
C ASN A 167 7.58 4.20 -5.44
N GLU A 168 6.32 3.82 -5.34
CA GLU A 168 5.91 2.51 -4.83
C GLU A 168 6.57 1.31 -5.53
N GLY A 169 6.65 1.33 -6.87
CA GLY A 169 7.32 0.27 -7.61
C GLY A 169 8.82 0.23 -7.33
N MET A 170 9.44 1.40 -7.12
CA MET A 170 10.85 1.50 -6.73
C MET A 170 11.08 0.97 -5.30
N ALA A 171 10.14 1.22 -4.38
CA ALA A 171 10.20 0.62 -3.06
C ALA A 171 10.13 -0.91 -3.14
N THR A 172 9.28 -1.48 -4.01
CA THR A 172 9.29 -2.93 -4.27
C THR A 172 10.65 -3.42 -4.76
N VAL A 173 11.30 -2.71 -5.68
CA VAL A 173 12.67 -3.05 -6.12
C VAL A 173 13.65 -3.06 -4.95
N LEU A 174 13.67 -2.00 -4.14
CA LEU A 174 14.62 -1.90 -3.01
C LEU A 174 14.42 -3.01 -1.98
N SER A 175 13.18 -3.44 -1.76
CA SER A 175 12.85 -4.49 -0.80
C SER A 175 13.25 -5.88 -1.28
N GLU A 176 13.09 -6.18 -2.58
CA GLU A 176 13.06 -7.56 -3.06
C GLU A 176 14.17 -7.92 -4.06
N LEU A 177 14.94 -6.95 -4.57
CA LEU A 177 15.94 -7.16 -5.64
C LEU A 177 17.38 -6.85 -5.21
N SER A 178 17.71 -6.97 -3.93
CA SER A 178 19.11 -6.77 -3.48
C SER A 178 20.10 -7.75 -4.10
N ASP A 179 19.66 -8.99 -4.35
CA ASP A 179 20.51 -10.04 -4.95
C ASP A 179 20.70 -9.85 -6.46
N ASP A 180 19.91 -8.96 -7.08
CA ASP A 180 19.96 -8.63 -8.52
C ASP A 180 20.51 -7.22 -8.76
N ASP A 181 21.32 -6.70 -7.82
CA ASP A 181 21.87 -5.33 -7.85
C ASP A 181 20.78 -4.28 -8.08
N TYR A 182 19.57 -4.51 -7.54
CA TYR A 182 18.39 -3.66 -7.70
C TYR A 182 18.02 -3.38 -9.17
N THR A 183 18.36 -4.32 -10.06
CA THR A 183 18.06 -4.28 -11.48
C THR A 183 16.91 -5.23 -11.79
N GLY A 184 15.80 -4.69 -12.27
CA GLY A 184 14.58 -5.46 -12.49
C GLY A 184 13.33 -4.61 -12.43
N ILE A 185 12.19 -5.26 -12.43
CA ILE A 185 10.89 -4.59 -12.44
C ILE A 185 10.16 -4.89 -11.13
N GLY A 186 9.89 -3.84 -10.34
CA GLY A 186 9.03 -3.93 -9.16
C GLY A 186 7.60 -3.53 -9.49
N ILE A 187 6.64 -4.36 -9.11
CA ILE A 187 5.20 -4.13 -9.32
C ILE A 187 4.46 -4.25 -7.98
N SER A 188 3.96 -3.13 -7.47
CA SER A 188 3.05 -3.08 -6.32
C SER A 188 1.60 -3.17 -6.81
N MET A 189 0.90 -4.27 -6.55
CA MET A 189 -0.51 -4.48 -6.89
C MET A 189 -1.39 -4.20 -5.67
N GLY A 190 -1.70 -2.92 -5.44
CA GLY A 190 -2.44 -2.44 -4.26
C GLY A 190 -3.95 -2.60 -4.33
N GLY A 191 -4.69 -1.82 -3.53
CA GLY A 191 -6.15 -1.80 -3.57
C GLY A 191 -6.71 -0.95 -4.72
N GLY A 192 -6.23 0.28 -4.86
CA GLY A 192 -6.75 1.24 -5.85
C GLY A 192 -6.01 1.27 -7.18
N MET A 193 -4.76 0.80 -7.24
CA MET A 193 -3.92 0.85 -8.43
C MET A 193 -2.77 -0.16 -8.36
N CYS A 194 -2.17 -0.41 -9.52
CA CYS A 194 -0.88 -1.10 -9.62
C CYS A 194 0.20 -0.08 -9.98
N ASN A 195 1.28 -0.03 -9.20
CA ASN A 195 2.44 0.83 -9.41
C ASN A 195 3.63 0.02 -9.92
N VAL A 196 4.34 0.55 -10.90
CA VAL A 196 5.43 -0.15 -11.59
C VAL A 196 6.68 0.71 -11.64
N CYS A 197 7.83 0.09 -11.38
CA CYS A 197 9.15 0.65 -11.64
C CYS A 197 10.00 -0.35 -12.39
N LEU A 198 10.61 0.05 -13.51
CA LEU A 198 11.81 -0.61 -14.05
C LEU A 198 13.02 0.14 -13.49
N SER A 199 13.85 -0.58 -12.73
CA SER A 199 15.08 -0.07 -12.15
C SER A 199 16.31 -0.72 -12.79
N TYR A 200 17.39 0.04 -12.88
CA TYR A 200 18.70 -0.44 -13.28
C TYR A 200 19.74 0.09 -12.30
N LEU A 201 20.41 -0.79 -11.54
CA LEU A 201 21.38 -0.42 -10.50
C LEU A 201 20.82 0.61 -9.51
N SER A 202 19.60 0.37 -9.02
CA SER A 202 18.84 1.28 -8.15
C SER A 202 18.41 2.62 -8.78
N PHE A 203 18.65 2.85 -10.07
CA PHE A 203 18.13 4.03 -10.76
C PHE A 203 16.76 3.73 -11.37
N PRO A 204 15.69 4.47 -11.02
CA PRO A 204 14.38 4.30 -11.63
C PRO A 204 14.41 4.81 -13.08
N VAL A 205 14.39 3.89 -14.04
CA VAL A 205 14.42 4.18 -15.49
C VAL A 205 13.03 4.56 -15.99
N VAL A 206 12.02 3.82 -15.52
CA VAL A 206 10.60 4.02 -15.84
C VAL A 206 9.79 3.85 -14.57
N THR A 207 8.85 4.76 -14.34
CA THR A 207 7.83 4.63 -13.29
C THR A 207 6.46 5.01 -13.84
N PHE A 208 5.44 4.20 -13.60
CA PHE A 208 4.06 4.52 -13.96
C PHE A 208 3.07 3.76 -13.06
N SER A 209 1.79 4.06 -13.19
CA SER A 209 0.71 3.31 -12.54
C SER A 209 -0.45 3.03 -13.48
N ILE A 210 -1.25 2.01 -13.17
CA ILE A 210 -2.58 1.81 -13.76
C ILE A 210 -3.63 1.86 -12.65
N GLN A 211 -4.74 2.56 -12.88
CA GLN A 211 -5.82 2.74 -11.89
C GLN A 211 -6.77 1.53 -11.90
N MET A 212 -6.19 0.33 -11.86
CA MET A 212 -6.88 -0.95 -11.85
C MET A 212 -6.13 -1.90 -10.92
N ALA A 213 -6.77 -2.31 -9.83
CA ALA A 213 -6.25 -3.29 -8.88
C ALA A 213 -7.41 -3.96 -8.12
N GLY A 214 -7.22 -4.30 -6.84
CA GLY A 214 -8.19 -5.06 -6.04
C GLY A 214 -9.59 -4.45 -6.01
N ASP A 215 -9.71 -3.12 -5.84
CA ASP A 215 -11.00 -2.42 -5.77
C ASP A 215 -11.75 -2.46 -7.11
N TYR A 216 -11.00 -2.42 -8.22
CA TYR A 216 -11.57 -2.55 -9.57
C TYR A 216 -12.19 -3.94 -9.75
N ILE A 217 -11.46 -5.00 -9.36
CA ILE A 217 -11.96 -6.38 -9.41
C ILE A 217 -13.25 -6.49 -8.60
N ASP A 218 -13.25 -6.02 -7.35
CA ASP A 218 -14.38 -6.13 -6.45
C ASP A 218 -15.64 -5.44 -7.02
N ALA A 219 -15.46 -4.23 -7.56
CA ALA A 219 -16.53 -3.46 -8.16
C ALA A 219 -17.08 -4.13 -9.44
N MET A 220 -16.20 -4.61 -10.31
CA MET A 220 -16.58 -5.16 -11.61
C MET A 220 -17.22 -6.54 -11.49
N VAL A 221 -16.69 -7.41 -10.64
CA VAL A 221 -17.35 -8.67 -10.29
C VAL A 221 -18.70 -8.41 -9.64
N GLY A 222 -18.77 -7.51 -8.66
CA GLY A 222 -20.01 -7.19 -7.95
C GLY A 222 -21.10 -6.71 -8.91
N LYS A 223 -20.76 -5.81 -9.84
CA LYS A 223 -21.64 -5.36 -10.91
C LYS A 223 -22.07 -6.51 -11.84
N THR A 224 -21.15 -7.41 -12.16
CA THR A 224 -21.39 -8.52 -13.09
C THR A 224 -22.29 -9.60 -12.51
N VAL A 225 -22.20 -9.86 -11.21
CA VAL A 225 -22.94 -10.94 -10.53
C VAL A 225 -24.13 -10.45 -9.72
N GLY A 226 -24.27 -9.13 -9.53
CA GLY A 226 -25.36 -8.52 -8.76
C GLY A 226 -25.14 -8.53 -7.25
N GLU A 227 -23.89 -8.46 -6.81
CA GLU A 227 -23.49 -8.55 -5.40
C GLU A 227 -22.75 -7.28 -4.94
N PRO A 228 -22.83 -6.90 -3.65
CA PRO A 228 -22.06 -5.78 -3.13
C PRO A 228 -20.55 -6.00 -3.24
N ALA A 229 -19.79 -4.98 -3.64
CA ALA A 229 -18.33 -5.06 -3.76
C ALA A 229 -17.64 -5.50 -2.46
N ALA A 230 -18.16 -5.11 -1.29
CA ALA A 230 -17.65 -5.54 0.01
C ALA A 230 -17.74 -7.06 0.21
N ARG A 231 -18.82 -7.69 -0.29
CA ARG A 231 -18.98 -9.14 -0.25
C ARG A 231 -18.01 -9.83 -1.21
N ILE A 232 -17.81 -9.27 -2.40
CA ILE A 232 -16.82 -9.78 -3.35
C ILE A 232 -15.41 -9.71 -2.77
N LYS A 233 -15.06 -8.59 -2.14
CA LYS A 233 -13.77 -8.42 -1.48
C LYS A 233 -13.52 -9.54 -0.47
N ALA A 234 -14.49 -9.83 0.40
CA ALA A 234 -14.38 -10.91 1.37
C ALA A 234 -14.13 -12.26 0.69
N ILE A 235 -14.92 -12.62 -0.34
CA ILE A 235 -14.73 -13.86 -1.10
C ILE A 235 -13.33 -13.91 -1.76
N LYS A 236 -12.89 -12.78 -2.34
CA LYS A 236 -11.57 -12.66 -2.99
C LYS A 236 -10.42 -12.86 -2.00
N GLU A 237 -10.53 -12.30 -0.80
CA GLU A 237 -9.48 -12.34 0.22
C GLU A 237 -9.47 -13.67 0.99
N GLU A 238 -10.60 -14.37 1.11
CA GLU A 238 -10.74 -15.59 1.91
C GLU A 238 -10.72 -16.89 1.10
N GLU A 239 -11.23 -16.88 -0.14
CA GLU A 239 -11.52 -18.11 -0.89
C GLU A 239 -10.87 -18.21 -2.28
N LEU A 240 -10.36 -17.11 -2.83
CA LEU A 240 -9.89 -17.10 -4.22
C LEU A 240 -8.58 -17.87 -4.37
N ASP A 241 -8.61 -18.88 -5.23
CA ASP A 241 -7.44 -19.60 -5.71
C ASP A 241 -7.48 -19.63 -7.24
N LEU A 242 -6.55 -18.90 -7.85
CA LEU A 242 -6.40 -18.75 -9.30
C LEU A 242 -5.67 -19.94 -9.96
N SER A 243 -5.11 -20.87 -9.17
CA SER A 243 -4.44 -22.07 -9.68
C SER A 243 -5.42 -23.16 -10.15
N HIS A 244 -6.67 -23.08 -9.71
CA HIS A 244 -7.73 -24.02 -10.08
C HIS A 244 -8.76 -23.37 -10.99
N GLY A 245 -9.51 -24.17 -11.75
CA GLY A 245 -10.62 -23.66 -12.54
C GLY A 245 -11.73 -23.07 -11.66
N PRO A 246 -12.50 -22.08 -12.15
CA PRO A 246 -13.52 -21.43 -11.35
C PRO A 246 -14.65 -22.38 -10.97
N LYS A 247 -15.15 -22.27 -9.73
CA LYS A 247 -16.18 -23.17 -9.16
C LYS A 247 -17.62 -22.69 -9.35
N ASP A 248 -17.80 -21.38 -9.50
CA ASP A 248 -19.11 -20.73 -9.61
C ASP A 248 -19.02 -19.43 -10.42
N ARG A 249 -20.13 -18.70 -10.52
CA ARG A 249 -20.22 -17.44 -11.28
C ARG A 249 -19.34 -16.33 -10.69
N VAL A 250 -19.19 -16.26 -9.37
CA VAL A 250 -18.36 -15.23 -8.71
C VAL A 250 -16.89 -15.52 -8.97
N SER A 251 -16.45 -16.76 -8.74
CA SER A 251 -15.11 -17.23 -9.06
C SER A 251 -14.79 -17.08 -10.55
N THR A 252 -15.73 -17.39 -11.45
CA THR A 252 -15.55 -17.15 -12.89
C THR A 252 -15.29 -15.67 -13.19
N ALA A 253 -16.09 -14.77 -12.62
CA ALA A 253 -15.90 -13.34 -12.80
C ALA A 253 -14.57 -12.85 -12.20
N LEU A 254 -14.18 -13.34 -11.01
CA LEU A 254 -12.89 -13.02 -10.40
C LEU A 254 -11.74 -13.40 -11.33
N HIS A 255 -11.73 -14.61 -11.89
CA HIS A 255 -10.71 -15.03 -12.86
C HIS A 255 -10.62 -14.09 -14.06
N ILE A 256 -11.77 -13.73 -14.65
CA ILE A 256 -11.84 -12.83 -15.80
C ILE A 256 -11.22 -11.47 -15.49
N PHE A 257 -11.58 -10.86 -14.35
CA PHE A 257 -11.07 -9.52 -14.02
C PHE A 257 -9.61 -9.53 -13.53
N TYR A 258 -9.12 -10.65 -13.00
CA TYR A 258 -7.68 -10.85 -12.79
C TYR A 258 -6.92 -10.94 -14.10
N ASP A 259 -7.41 -11.71 -15.08
CA ASP A 259 -6.81 -11.79 -16.41
C ASP A 259 -6.78 -10.41 -17.08
N GLU A 260 -7.87 -9.64 -16.96
CA GLU A 260 -7.96 -8.29 -17.52
C GLU A 260 -6.90 -7.34 -16.94
N ILE A 261 -6.72 -7.32 -15.61
CA ILE A 261 -5.70 -6.46 -14.97
C ILE A 261 -4.29 -6.88 -15.37
N ILE A 262 -3.99 -8.18 -15.34
CA ILE A 262 -2.66 -8.69 -15.70
C ILE A 262 -2.33 -8.33 -17.15
N LEU A 263 -3.27 -8.57 -18.08
CA LEU A 263 -3.10 -8.20 -19.48
C LEU A 263 -2.86 -6.70 -19.63
N LYS A 264 -3.69 -5.87 -19.00
CA LYS A 264 -3.57 -4.41 -19.06
C LYS A 264 -2.24 -3.92 -18.52
N LEU A 265 -1.77 -4.51 -17.42
CA LEU A 265 -0.51 -4.18 -16.78
C LEU A 265 0.68 -4.51 -17.67
N LEU A 266 0.72 -5.72 -18.23
CA LEU A 266 1.78 -6.16 -19.12
C LEU A 266 1.79 -5.37 -20.44
N ASP A 267 0.63 -5.09 -21.03
CA ASP A 267 0.52 -4.24 -22.22
C ASP A 267 0.99 -2.81 -21.96
N SER A 268 0.64 -2.25 -20.79
CA SER A 268 1.06 -0.91 -20.40
C SER A 268 2.57 -0.87 -20.18
N LEU A 269 3.12 -1.87 -19.47
CA LEU A 269 4.56 -2.03 -19.27
C LEU A 269 5.32 -2.09 -20.59
N ARG A 270 4.89 -2.97 -21.51
CA ARG A 270 5.48 -3.08 -22.86
C ARG A 270 5.48 -1.75 -23.59
N ARG A 271 4.34 -1.04 -23.62
CA ARG A 271 4.20 0.25 -24.31
C ARG A 271 5.10 1.32 -23.71
N VAL A 272 5.13 1.42 -22.38
CA VAL A 272 5.95 2.43 -21.70
C VAL A 272 7.43 2.18 -21.97
N ILE A 273 7.89 0.92 -21.87
CA ILE A 273 9.29 0.56 -22.17
C ILE A 273 9.62 0.88 -23.64
N ILE A 274 8.78 0.50 -24.60
CA ILE A 274 9.02 0.84 -26.03
C ILE A 274 9.06 2.36 -26.27
N SER A 275 8.28 3.14 -25.52
CA SER A 275 8.16 4.59 -25.74
C SER A 275 9.27 5.43 -25.13
N THR A 276 10.14 4.86 -24.28
CA THR A 276 11.18 5.63 -23.59
C THR A 276 12.55 5.45 -24.24
N ASP A 277 13.23 6.57 -24.51
CA ASP A 277 14.61 6.57 -24.99
C ASP A 277 15.63 6.39 -23.85
N LYS A 278 15.16 6.27 -22.60
CA LYS A 278 16.00 6.26 -21.40
C LYS A 278 16.50 4.86 -21.01
N ILE A 279 16.08 3.80 -21.70
CA ILE A 279 16.43 2.44 -21.30
C ILE A 279 17.92 2.20 -21.55
N PRO A 280 18.70 1.88 -20.51
CA PRO A 280 20.08 1.45 -20.70
C PRO A 280 20.10 0.15 -21.50
N LYS A 281 21.22 -0.15 -22.15
CA LYS A 281 21.40 -1.46 -22.81
C LYS A 281 21.47 -2.55 -21.74
N ILE A 282 20.32 -3.14 -21.44
CA ILE A 282 20.19 -4.29 -20.55
C ILE A 282 20.57 -5.52 -21.37
N SER A 283 21.79 -6.02 -21.17
CA SER A 283 22.34 -7.18 -21.90
C SER A 283 22.03 -8.53 -21.26
N THR A 284 21.41 -8.52 -20.08
CA THR A 284 21.08 -9.71 -19.29
C THR A 284 19.60 -9.74 -18.96
N PRO A 285 18.94 -10.91 -18.96
CA PRO A 285 17.57 -11.04 -18.49
C PRO A 285 17.40 -10.48 -17.07
N ILE A 286 16.29 -9.80 -16.80
CA ILE A 286 15.99 -9.16 -15.51
C ILE A 286 14.73 -9.76 -14.84
N PRO A 287 14.65 -9.81 -13.51
CA PRO A 287 13.48 -10.34 -12.82
C PRO A 287 12.32 -9.34 -12.78
N ILE A 288 11.11 -9.86 -12.63
CA ILE A 288 9.92 -9.10 -12.21
C ILE A 288 9.53 -9.56 -10.81
N VAL A 289 9.27 -8.62 -9.89
CA VAL A 289 8.72 -8.92 -8.56
C VAL A 289 7.32 -8.33 -8.41
N LEU A 290 6.37 -9.17 -8.01
CA LEU A 290 5.01 -8.79 -7.67
C LEU A 290 4.89 -8.61 -6.16
N SER A 291 4.23 -7.54 -5.71
CA SER A 291 3.88 -7.28 -4.31
C SER A 291 2.45 -6.73 -4.20
N GLY A 292 2.01 -6.42 -2.97
CA GLY A 292 0.69 -5.88 -2.70
C GLY A 292 -0.41 -6.93 -2.58
N GLY A 293 -1.52 -6.56 -1.94
CA GLY A 293 -2.61 -7.47 -1.60
C GLY A 293 -3.31 -8.12 -2.81
N THR A 294 -3.30 -7.46 -3.97
CA THR A 294 -3.91 -8.02 -5.18
C THR A 294 -3.04 -9.12 -5.80
N ALA A 295 -1.73 -9.16 -5.51
CA ALA A 295 -0.85 -10.24 -5.98
C ALA A 295 -0.90 -11.50 -5.08
N MET A 296 -1.55 -11.44 -3.92
CA MET A 296 -1.52 -12.49 -2.91
C MET A 296 -2.35 -13.75 -3.19
N PRO A 297 -3.48 -13.73 -3.94
CA PRO A 297 -4.23 -14.97 -4.17
C PRO A 297 -3.37 -16.06 -4.78
N THR A 298 -3.51 -17.29 -4.28
CA THR A 298 -2.80 -18.46 -4.79
C THR A 298 -2.96 -18.56 -6.31
N GLY A 299 -1.86 -18.83 -7.03
CA GLY A 299 -1.86 -18.92 -8.50
C GLY A 299 -1.82 -17.56 -9.24
N CYS A 300 -1.86 -16.41 -8.54
CA CYS A 300 -1.75 -15.10 -9.20
C CYS A 300 -0.40 -14.94 -9.95
N LYS A 301 0.70 -15.26 -9.27
CA LYS A 301 2.05 -15.24 -9.86
C LYS A 301 2.15 -16.16 -11.10
N ASP A 302 1.64 -17.38 -11.02
CA ASP A 302 1.73 -18.34 -12.12
C ASP A 302 0.87 -17.92 -13.32
N LYS A 303 -0.31 -17.36 -13.05
CA LYS A 303 -1.18 -16.74 -14.06
C LYS A 303 -0.47 -15.55 -14.73
N PHE A 304 0.16 -14.67 -13.95
CA PHE A 304 0.96 -13.56 -14.47
C PHE A 304 2.09 -14.06 -15.38
N GLU A 305 2.84 -15.06 -14.93
CA GLU A 305 3.96 -15.65 -15.69
C GLU A 305 3.48 -16.29 -17.00
N ALA A 306 2.33 -17.00 -16.97
CA ALA A 306 1.73 -17.59 -18.16
C ALA A 306 1.32 -16.52 -19.19
N MET A 307 0.72 -15.41 -18.74
CA MET A 307 0.31 -14.32 -19.62
C MET A 307 1.50 -13.52 -20.15
N LEU A 308 2.54 -13.32 -19.33
CA LEU A 308 3.80 -12.69 -19.73
C LEU A 308 4.44 -13.40 -20.93
N LYS A 309 4.41 -14.75 -20.96
CA LYS A 309 4.95 -15.55 -22.07
C LYS A 309 4.23 -15.30 -23.42
N THR A 310 3.04 -14.72 -23.40
CA THR A 310 2.28 -14.38 -24.62
C THR A 310 2.59 -12.98 -25.16
N ILE A 311 3.41 -12.20 -24.44
CA ILE A 311 3.71 -10.81 -24.76
C ILE A 311 5.18 -10.68 -25.12
N ASP A 312 5.44 -10.10 -26.30
CA ASP A 312 6.78 -9.80 -26.78
C ASP A 312 7.34 -8.56 -26.07
N MET A 313 8.05 -8.81 -24.96
CA MET A 313 8.63 -7.78 -24.12
C MET A 313 9.92 -7.22 -24.74
N PRO A 314 10.11 -5.89 -24.73
CA PRO A 314 11.34 -5.24 -25.25
C PRO A 314 12.60 -5.50 -24.42
N VAL A 315 12.47 -6.15 -23.26
CA VAL A 315 13.56 -6.61 -22.39
C VAL A 315 13.34 -8.08 -22.06
N GLU A 316 14.42 -8.85 -22.00
CA GLU A 316 14.35 -10.25 -21.60
C GLU A 316 14.05 -10.37 -20.10
N ILE A 317 13.09 -11.22 -19.74
CA ILE A 317 12.70 -11.46 -18.36
C ILE A 317 13.26 -12.81 -17.91
N SER A 318 14.02 -12.82 -16.81
CA SER A 318 14.62 -14.04 -16.25
C SER A 318 13.57 -14.90 -15.54
N GLU A 319 12.76 -14.26 -14.69
CA GLU A 319 11.77 -14.91 -13.84
C GLU A 319 10.73 -13.92 -13.32
N VAL A 320 9.64 -14.46 -12.76
CA VAL A 320 8.65 -13.69 -11.98
C VAL A 320 8.68 -14.21 -10.55
N ARG A 321 8.86 -13.31 -9.58
CA ARG A 321 8.85 -13.60 -8.15
C ARG A 321 7.62 -12.95 -7.50
N LEU A 322 7.11 -13.58 -6.45
CA LEU A 322 6.22 -12.93 -5.50
C LEU A 322 7.09 -12.48 -4.32
N ALA A 323 6.89 -11.26 -3.85
CA ALA A 323 7.58 -10.74 -2.67
C ALA A 323 7.37 -11.65 -1.45
N GLU A 324 8.37 -11.74 -0.56
CA GLU A 324 8.29 -12.61 0.62
C GLU A 324 7.14 -12.20 1.56
N ASP A 325 6.89 -10.89 1.66
CA ASP A 325 5.85 -10.30 2.51
C ASP A 325 5.12 -9.17 1.76
N PRO A 326 4.22 -9.53 0.82
CA PRO A 326 3.66 -8.59 -0.17
C PRO A 326 2.97 -7.36 0.42
N LEU A 327 2.40 -7.47 1.64
CA LEU A 327 1.69 -6.37 2.31
C LEU A 327 2.64 -5.34 2.93
N ASN A 328 3.86 -5.73 3.27
CA ASN A 328 4.84 -4.84 3.92
C ASN A 328 5.99 -4.41 3.00
N THR A 329 6.11 -5.02 1.82
CA THR A 329 7.19 -4.76 0.83
C THR A 329 7.42 -3.27 0.56
N THR A 330 6.37 -2.49 0.29
CA THR A 330 6.51 -1.06 -0.01
C THR A 330 7.08 -0.28 1.17
N ALA A 331 6.58 -0.52 2.39
CA ALA A 331 7.09 0.14 3.59
C ALA A 331 8.53 -0.28 3.91
N LYS A 332 8.89 -1.56 3.69
CA LYS A 332 10.27 -2.06 3.83
C LYS A 332 11.22 -1.39 2.83
N GLY A 333 10.83 -1.29 1.57
CA GLY A 333 11.60 -0.58 0.55
C GLY A 333 11.79 0.91 0.87
N ALA A 334 10.73 1.56 1.35
CA ALA A 334 10.83 2.93 1.83
C ALA A 334 11.78 3.05 3.04
N LEU A 335 11.78 2.09 3.96
CA LEU A 335 12.71 2.08 5.10
C LEU A 335 14.17 1.97 4.62
N ILE A 336 14.45 1.12 3.63
CA ILE A 336 15.80 0.98 3.04
C ILE A 336 16.29 2.31 2.47
N MET A 337 15.41 3.02 1.74
CA MET A 337 15.71 4.37 1.25
C MET A 337 15.97 5.35 2.40
N ALA A 338 15.12 5.34 3.43
CA ALA A 338 15.26 6.23 4.58
C ALA A 338 16.56 6.00 5.35
N MET A 339 17.00 4.75 5.46
CA MET A 339 18.28 4.40 6.06
C MET A 339 19.48 4.86 5.22
N THR A 340 19.36 4.77 3.90
CA THR A 340 20.42 5.19 2.97
C THR A 340 20.61 6.71 3.02
N GLU A 341 19.52 7.47 3.08
CA GLU A 341 19.55 8.94 3.15
C GLU A 341 19.98 9.47 4.55
N ALA A 342 19.79 8.67 5.59
CA ALA A 342 20.19 9.03 6.96
C ALA A 342 21.65 8.72 7.29
N GLY A 343 22.30 7.86 6.49
CA GLY A 343 23.70 7.42 6.67
C GLY A 343 24.70 8.34 5.99
#